data_AF-A0A9J6G4B8-F1
#
_entry.id   AF-A0A9J6G4B8-F1
#
_cell.length_a   1.000
_cell.length_b   1.000
_cell.length_c   1.000
_cell.angle_alpha   90.00
_cell.angle_beta   90.00
_cell.angle_gamma   90.00
#
_symmetry.space_group_name_H-M   'P 1'
#
loop_
_entity.id
_entity.type
_entity.pdbx_description
1 polymer ?
#
loop_
_entity_poly.entity_id
_entity_poly.type
_entity_poly.pdbx_seq_one_letter_code
_entity_poly.pdbx_strand_id
1 'polypeptide(L)'
;MMYGDVLFKCPVVYYSQYLADEGYVVYPYLFDYKPSLHQYEDPAGPYDDLSFVLGEPLPRSGQKGLSDELQLLSRTAINIFSHFARTG
;
A
#
# COMPACT_ATOMS: atom_id res chain seq x y z
N MET A 1 8.61 11.01 -12.13
CA MET A 1 8.41 9.70 -12.77
C MET A 1 9.71 8.89 -12.89
N MET A 2 10.74 9.35 -13.61
CA MET A 2 11.97 8.55 -13.85
C MET A 2 12.66 7.97 -12.60
N TYR A 3 12.87 8.77 -11.55
CA TYR A 3 13.52 8.27 -10.32
C TYR A 3 12.71 7.20 -9.59
N GLY A 4 11.38 7.33 -9.54
CA GLY A 4 10.51 6.33 -8.91
C GLY A 4 10.49 5.01 -9.67
N ASP A 5 10.54 5.09 -11.01
CA ASP A 5 10.58 3.90 -11.85
C ASP A 5 11.91 3.16 -11.71
N VAL A 6 13.04 3.88 -11.73
CA VAL A 6 14.39 3.30 -11.63
C VAL A 6 14.70 2.77 -10.23
N LEU A 7 14.32 3.50 -9.17
CA LEU A 7 14.70 3.15 -7.80
C LEU A 7 13.74 2.15 -7.15
N PHE A 8 12.48 2.10 -7.58
CA PHE A 8 11.46 1.29 -6.90
C PHE A 8 10.67 0.39 -7.87
N LYS A 9 9.94 0.96 -8.84
CA LYS A 9 8.96 0.16 -9.60
C LYS A 9 9.61 -0.92 -10.47
N CYS A 10 10.56 -0.56 -11.33
CA CYS A 10 11.19 -1.53 -12.23
C CYS A 10 11.96 -2.62 -11.46
N PRO A 11 12.76 -2.31 -10.42
CA PRO A 11 13.38 -3.34 -9.58
C PRO A 11 12.37 -4.28 -8.90
N VAL A 12 11.28 -3.75 -8.34
CA VAL A 12 10.25 -4.57 -7.69
C VAL A 12 9.56 -5.48 -8.69
N VAL A 13 9.21 -4.98 -9.89
CA VAL A 13 8.59 -5.80 -10.94
C VAL A 13 9.54 -6.88 -11.42
N TYR A 14 10.80 -6.53 -11.69
CA TYR A 14 11.83 -7.49 -12.10
C TYR A 14 12.02 -8.61 -11.07
N TYR A 15 12.15 -8.25 -9.79
CA TYR A 15 12.33 -9.24 -8.73
C TYR A 15 11.07 -10.09 -8.51
N SER A 16 9.88 -9.52 -8.67
CA SER A 16 8.62 -10.27 -8.60
C SER A 16 8.51 -11.30 -9.73
N GLN A 17 8.91 -10.93 -10.94
CA GLN A 17 8.98 -11.85 -12.08
C GLN A 17 10.00 -12.95 -11.84
N TYR A 18 11.20 -12.60 -11.38
CA TYR A 18 12.24 -13.57 -11.03
C TYR A 18 11.73 -14.61 -10.01
N LEU A 19 11.08 -14.17 -8.93
CA LEU A 19 10.51 -15.09 -7.94
C LEU A 19 9.40 -15.98 -8.53
N ALA A 20 8.56 -15.42 -9.41
CA ALA A 20 7.52 -16.21 -10.09
C ALA A 20 8.13 -17.28 -11.00
N ASP A 21 9.21 -16.95 -11.73
CA ASP A 21 9.92 -17.88 -12.61
C ASP A 21 10.60 -19.03 -11.83
N GLU A 22 11.04 -18.77 -10.59
CA GLU A 22 11.54 -19.79 -9.65
C GLU A 22 10.43 -20.65 -9.02
N GLY A 23 9.16 -20.40 -9.38
CA GLY A 23 8.01 -21.19 -8.95
C GLY A 23 7.35 -20.73 -7.65
N TYR A 24 7.71 -19.56 -7.13
CA TYR A 24 7.00 -18.95 -6.00
C TYR A 24 5.70 -18.29 -6.44
N VAL A 25 4.68 -18.31 -5.57
CA VAL A 25 3.45 -17.53 -5.80
C VAL A 25 3.68 -16.10 -5.31
N VAL A 26 3.58 -15.12 -6.20
CA VAL A 26 3.89 -13.70 -5.93
C VAL A 26 2.67 -12.84 -6.24
N TYR A 27 2.37 -11.87 -5.35
CA TYR A 27 1.23 -10.97 -5.47
C TYR A 27 1.71 -9.50 -5.46
N PRO A 28 2.22 -8.97 -6.59
CA PRO A 28 2.58 -7.56 -6.66
C PRO A 28 1.31 -6.69 -6.63
N TYR A 29 1.38 -5.52 -5.98
CA TYR A 29 0.31 -4.53 -5.97
C TYR A 29 0.83 -3.14 -6.30
N LEU A 30 -0.07 -2.27 -6.77
CA LEU A 30 0.17 -0.85 -6.97
C LEU A 30 -0.77 -0.07 -6.07
N PHE A 31 -0.20 0.74 -5.17
CA PHE A 31 -0.96 1.70 -4.39
C PHE A 31 -0.97 3.05 -5.10
N ASP A 32 -2.09 3.38 -5.74
CA ASP A 32 -2.26 4.61 -6.55
C ASP A 32 -3.25 5.60 -5.92
N TYR A 33 -3.60 5.38 -4.65
CA TYR A 33 -4.40 6.33 -3.90
C TYR A 33 -3.50 7.45 -3.38
N LYS A 34 -3.79 8.70 -3.75
CA LYS A 34 -3.12 9.86 -3.18
C LYS A 34 -3.86 10.28 -1.90
N PRO A 35 -3.30 10.03 -0.70
CA PRO A 35 -3.93 10.49 0.52
C PRO A 35 -3.99 12.01 0.54
N SER A 36 -5.21 12.56 0.69
CA SER A 36 -5.40 13.99 0.98
C SER A 36 -4.84 14.41 2.36
N LEU A 37 -4.17 13.50 3.06
CA LEU A 37 -3.50 13.71 4.34
C LEU A 37 -2.22 14.53 4.21
N HIS A 38 -1.68 14.67 3.01
CA HIS A 38 -0.51 15.48 2.76
C HIS A 38 -0.92 16.76 2.03
N GLN A 39 -0.53 17.90 2.60
CA GLN A 39 -0.75 19.23 2.00
C GLN A 39 0.09 19.46 0.73
N TYR A 40 0.88 18.47 0.31
CA TYR A 40 1.74 18.57 -0.85
C TYR A 40 0.96 18.25 -2.14
N GLU A 41 1.13 19.12 -3.14
CA GLU A 41 0.57 18.94 -4.48
C GLU A 41 1.20 17.77 -5.25
N ASP A 42 2.26 17.15 -4.73
CA ASP A 42 2.98 16.03 -5.35
C ASP A 42 2.14 14.73 -5.45
N PRO A 43 2.41 13.85 -6.44
CA PRO A 43 1.79 12.52 -6.50
C PRO A 43 2.05 11.72 -5.21
N ALA A 44 1.28 10.66 -4.98
CA ALA A 44 1.43 9.78 -3.81
C ALA A 44 2.93 9.52 -3.53
N GLY A 45 3.35 9.87 -2.32
CA GLY A 45 4.73 9.77 -1.88
C GLY A 45 5.17 8.30 -1.78
N PRO A 46 6.49 8.04 -1.80
CA PRO A 46 6.97 6.72 -1.43
C PRO A 46 6.47 6.39 -0.02
N TYR A 47 5.90 5.19 0.14
CA TYR A 47 5.41 4.62 1.42
C TYR A 47 4.05 5.14 1.94
N ASP A 48 3.27 5.85 1.12
CA ASP A 48 1.92 6.32 1.50
C ASP A 48 0.96 5.17 1.87
N ASP A 49 1.23 3.96 1.37
CA ASP A 49 0.46 2.75 1.66
C ASP A 49 0.62 2.28 3.12
N LEU A 50 1.75 2.55 3.75
CA LEU A 50 2.04 2.08 5.12
C LEU A 50 1.02 2.60 6.13
N SER A 51 0.63 3.87 6.05
CA SER A 51 -0.40 4.45 6.93
C SER A 51 -1.72 3.69 6.86
N PHE A 52 -2.10 3.21 5.68
CA PHE A 52 -3.32 2.43 5.48
C PHE A 52 -3.19 1.00 5.97
N VAL A 53 -2.06 0.35 5.69
CA VAL A 53 -1.75 -1.02 6.16
C VAL A 53 -1.68 -1.07 7.68
N LEU A 54 -1.20 0.00 8.33
CA LEU A 54 -1.07 0.10 9.79
C LEU A 54 -2.33 0.64 10.49
N GLY A 55 -3.39 0.97 9.75
CA GLY A 55 -4.67 1.37 10.35
C GLY A 55 -4.73 2.82 10.85
N GLU A 56 -3.89 3.72 10.35
CA GLU A 56 -3.93 5.14 10.73
C GLU A 56 -5.29 5.81 10.46
N PRO A 57 -5.99 5.55 9.34
CA PRO A 57 -7.30 6.15 9.08
C PRO A 57 -8.44 5.71 10.02
N LEU A 58 -8.25 4.63 10.78
CA LEU A 58 -9.31 4.02 11.57
C LEU A 58 -9.56 4.78 12.89
N PRO A 59 -10.80 4.78 13.40
CA PRO A 59 -11.10 5.38 14.70
C PRO A 59 -10.31 4.70 15.83
N ARG A 60 -9.79 5.51 16.75
CA ARG A 60 -9.10 5.07 17.97
C ARG A 60 -9.91 5.49 19.19
N SER A 61 -9.60 4.94 20.36
CA SER A 61 -10.31 5.28 21.60
C SER A 61 -10.34 6.80 21.80
N GLY A 62 -11.55 7.38 21.82
CA GLY A 62 -11.77 8.81 21.97
C GLY A 62 -11.49 9.68 20.73
N GLN A 63 -11.19 9.10 19.57
CA GLN A 63 -10.89 9.83 18.32
C GLN A 63 -11.75 9.32 17.16
N LYS A 64 -12.35 10.25 16.41
CA LYS A 64 -13.02 9.95 15.15
C LYS A 64 -11.97 9.57 14.10
N GLY A 65 -12.23 8.54 13.31
CA GLY A 65 -11.40 8.20 12.15
C GLY A 65 -11.47 9.27 11.06
N LEU A 66 -10.71 9.05 9.98
CA LEU A 66 -10.75 9.89 8.78
C LEU A 66 -12.06 9.65 7.99
N SER A 67 -12.13 10.09 6.73
CA SER A 67 -13.33 9.87 5.91
C SER A 67 -13.67 8.37 5.80
N ASP A 68 -14.94 8.04 5.58
CA ASP A 68 -15.39 6.65 5.45
C ASP A 68 -14.68 5.91 4.31
N GLU A 69 -14.37 6.63 3.23
CA GLU A 69 -13.56 6.14 2.10
C GLU A 69 -12.15 5.72 2.56
N LEU A 70 -11.46 6.58 3.32
CA LEU A 70 -10.11 6.30 3.82
C LEU A 70 -10.11 5.14 4.83
N GLN A 71 -11.15 5.06 5.67
CA GLN A 71 -11.35 3.95 6.58
C GLN A 71 -11.58 2.64 5.82
N LEU A 72 -12.39 2.65 4.76
CA LEU A 72 -12.63 1.48 3.92
C LEU A 72 -11.36 1.01 3.22
N LEU A 73 -10.57 1.95 2.68
CA LEU A 73 -9.29 1.65 2.05
C LEU A 73 -8.32 1.00 3.05
N SER A 74 -8.21 1.55 4.26
CA SER A 74 -7.36 0.99 5.31
C SER A 74 -7.82 -0.40 5.77
N ARG A 75 -9.14 -0.62 5.96
CA ARG A 75 -9.67 -1.95 6.27
C ARG A 75 -9.38 -2.95 5.16
N THR A 76 -9.50 -2.53 3.91
CA THR A 76 -9.18 -3.37 2.75
C THR A 76 -7.71 -3.77 2.75
N ALA A 77 -6.80 -2.80 2.94
CA ALA A 77 -5.37 -3.07 3.02
C ALA A 77 -5.02 -4.04 4.16
N ILE A 78 -5.52 -3.77 5.38
CA ILE A 78 -5.32 -4.66 6.54
C ILE A 78 -5.84 -6.07 6.26
N ASN A 79 -7.01 -6.21 5.63
CA ASN A 79 -7.57 -7.51 5.30
C ASN A 79 -6.71 -8.26 4.28
N ILE A 80 -6.22 -7.60 3.23
CA ILE A 80 -5.33 -8.21 2.23
C ILE A 80 -4.05 -8.71 2.90
N PHE A 81 -3.38 -7.84 3.67
CA PHE A 81 -2.11 -8.18 4.33
C PHE A 81 -2.28 -9.27 5.40
N SER A 82 -3.34 -9.20 6.21
CA SER A 82 -3.60 -10.21 7.24
C SER A 82 -4.06 -11.55 6.66
N HIS A 83 -4.78 -11.54 5.53
CA HIS A 83 -5.12 -12.76 4.81
C HIS A 83 -3.86 -13.42 4.25
N PHE A 84 -3.03 -12.66 3.51
CA PHE A 84 -1.75 -13.15 2.99
C PHE A 84 -0.85 -13.72 4.11
N ALA A 85 -0.74 -13.01 5.23
CA ALA A 85 0.04 -13.49 6.38
C ALA A 85 -0.48 -14.81 6.98
N ARG A 86 -1.77 -15.11 6.83
CA ARG A 86 -2.40 -16.33 7.34
C ARG A 86 -2.37 -17.49 6.36
N THR A 87 -2.45 -17.22 5.06
CA THR A 87 -2.70 -18.26 4.05
C THR A 87 -1.66 -18.37 2.95
N GLY A 88 -0.75 -17.39 2.82
CA GLY A 88 -0.07 -17.13 1.56
C GLY A 88 -1.05 -16.65 0.50
#